data_AF-A0A958PQ25-F1
#
_entry.id   AF-A0A958PQ25-F1
#
_cell.length_a   1.000
_cell.length_b   1.000
_cell.length_c   1.000
_cell.angle_alpha   90.00
_cell.angle_beta   90.00
_cell.angle_gamma   90.00
#
_symmetry.space_group_name_H-M   'P 1'
#
loop_
_entity.id
_entity.type
_entity.pdbx_description
1 polymer ?
#
loop_
_entity_poly.entity_id
_entity_poly.type
_entity_poly.pdbx_seq_one_letter_code
_entity_poly.pdbx_strand_id
1 'polypeptide(L)'
;MEPSNAAKIINALGFQAIWWSVALWREASVPWVVIALVIYFFFYPCANKSTELKWVLLWTSLGVLMEFAFLKFSIIGYKDHSAFVPLWMVCLWVAFSATLNQSLSGLIQSKLLSFVLGAMGGPLSYWAAYRLEALYFPVSAERSLLILGVGWGLFLLFVSISRSFRKRKPGLRPVAPANR
;
A
#
# COMPACT_ATOMS: atom_id res chain seq x y z
N MET A 1 3.29 -12.10 -17.03
CA MET A 1 3.08 -11.00 -17.99
C MET A 1 3.03 -9.71 -17.18
N GLU A 2 3.86 -8.73 -17.52
CA GLU A 2 3.74 -7.39 -16.93
C GLU A 2 2.37 -6.78 -17.31
N PRO A 3 1.70 -6.04 -16.42
CA PRO A 3 0.44 -5.40 -16.75
C PRO A 3 0.63 -4.35 -17.84
N SER A 4 -0.37 -4.21 -18.71
CA SER A 4 -0.37 -3.18 -19.75
C SER A 4 -0.32 -1.77 -19.14
N ASN A 5 0.20 -0.80 -19.89
CA ASN A 5 0.25 0.60 -19.44
C ASN A 5 -1.15 1.13 -19.08
N ALA A 6 -2.17 0.75 -19.85
CA ALA A 6 -3.56 1.10 -19.56
C ALA A 6 -4.02 0.56 -18.19
N ALA A 7 -3.72 -0.70 -17.87
CA ALA A 7 -4.07 -1.30 -16.58
C ALA A 7 -3.35 -0.59 -15.40
N LYS A 8 -2.09 -0.20 -15.59
CA LYS A 8 -1.32 0.57 -14.60
C LYS A 8 -1.95 1.94 -14.35
N ILE A 9 -2.37 2.64 -15.40
CA ILE A 9 -3.04 3.95 -15.29
C ILE A 9 -4.40 3.82 -14.60
N ILE A 10 -5.23 2.85 -15.02
CA ILE A 10 -6.54 2.61 -14.39
C ILE A 10 -6.39 2.31 -12.91
N ASN A 11 -5.41 1.49 -12.52
CA ASN A 11 -5.13 1.18 -11.13
C ASN A 11 -4.68 2.42 -10.34
N ALA A 12 -3.81 3.25 -10.91
CA ALA A 12 -3.37 4.50 -10.28
C ALA A 12 -4.53 5.48 -10.09
N LEU A 13 -5.37 5.67 -11.12
CA LEU A 13 -6.55 6.53 -11.04
C LEU A 13 -7.58 6.01 -10.03
N GLY A 14 -7.83 4.69 -10.02
CA GLY A 14 -8.72 4.06 -9.04
C GLY A 14 -8.24 4.24 -7.61
N PHE A 15 -6.92 4.08 -7.37
CA PHE A 15 -6.33 4.36 -6.07
C PHE A 15 -6.50 5.83 -5.66
N GLN A 16 -6.26 6.78 -6.56
CA GLN A 16 -6.46 8.21 -6.28
C GLN A 16 -7.93 8.53 -5.98
N ALA A 17 -8.88 7.93 -6.70
CA ALA A 17 -10.31 8.09 -6.41
C ALA A 17 -10.69 7.56 -5.02
N ILE A 18 -10.16 6.39 -4.64
CA ILE A 18 -10.33 5.84 -3.29
C ILE A 18 -9.71 6.78 -2.25
N TRP A 19 -8.49 7.25 -2.48
CA TRP A 19 -7.79 8.16 -1.57
C TRP A 19 -8.59 9.44 -1.30
N TRP A 20 -9.11 10.09 -2.35
CA TRP A 20 -9.96 11.27 -2.19
C TRP A 20 -11.26 10.96 -1.46
N SER A 21 -11.88 9.82 -1.77
CA SER A 21 -13.13 9.40 -1.12
C SER A 21 -12.94 9.22 0.38
N VAL A 22 -11.88 8.51 0.81
CA VAL A 22 -11.62 8.30 2.24
C VAL A 22 -11.14 9.56 2.94
N ALA A 23 -10.38 10.43 2.27
CA ALA A 23 -9.91 11.68 2.86
C ALA A 23 -11.06 12.67 3.12
N LEU A 24 -12.04 12.75 2.20
CA LEU A 24 -13.17 13.67 2.31
C LEU A 24 -14.31 13.12 3.16
N TRP A 25 -14.66 11.84 2.99
CA TRP A 25 -15.85 11.24 3.60
C TRP A 25 -15.55 10.24 4.73
N ARG A 26 -14.29 9.85 4.94
CA ARG A 26 -13.87 8.95 6.03
C ARG A 26 -14.74 7.69 6.10
N GLU A 27 -15.39 7.43 7.23
CA GLU A 27 -16.24 6.25 7.43
C GLU A 27 -17.42 6.17 6.44
N ALA A 28 -17.97 7.30 6.01
CA ALA A 28 -19.05 7.31 5.02
C ALA A 28 -18.62 6.82 3.64
N SER A 29 -17.30 6.80 3.34
CA SER A 29 -16.78 6.25 2.08
C SER A 29 -16.73 4.72 2.05
N VAL A 30 -16.73 4.06 3.21
CA VAL A 30 -16.42 2.63 3.34
C VAL A 30 -17.28 1.74 2.44
N PRO A 31 -18.62 1.85 2.39
CA PRO A 31 -19.43 0.99 1.54
C PRO A 31 -19.04 1.09 0.06
N TRP A 32 -18.79 2.30 -0.42
CA TRP A 32 -18.41 2.57 -1.80
C TRP A 32 -17.02 2.04 -2.14
N VAL A 33 -16.06 2.22 -1.23
CA VAL A 33 -14.69 1.70 -1.39
C VAL A 33 -14.70 0.17 -1.37
N VAL A 34 -15.48 -0.46 -0.49
CA VAL A 34 -15.63 -1.92 -0.46
C VAL A 34 -16.22 -2.44 -1.77
N ILE A 35 -17.29 -1.83 -2.28
CA ILE A 35 -17.88 -2.19 -3.58
C ILE A 35 -16.83 -2.07 -4.69
N ALA A 36 -16.09 -0.96 -4.75
CA ALA A 36 -15.05 -0.74 -5.74
C ALA A 36 -13.93 -1.80 -5.66
N LEU A 37 -13.49 -2.16 -4.44
CA LEU A 37 -12.48 -3.20 -4.23
C LEU A 37 -12.99 -4.59 -4.63
N VAL A 38 -14.24 -4.93 -4.32
CA VAL A 38 -14.87 -6.20 -4.72
C VAL A 38 -14.93 -6.29 -6.25
N ILE A 39 -15.42 -5.25 -6.92
CA ILE A 39 -15.45 -5.18 -8.39
C ILE A 39 -14.03 -5.33 -8.94
N TYR A 40 -13.06 -4.60 -8.39
CA TYR A 40 -11.67 -4.66 -8.81
C TYR A 40 -11.14 -6.10 -8.74
N PHE A 41 -11.24 -6.78 -7.59
CA PHE A 41 -10.73 -8.15 -7.44
C PHE A 41 -11.50 -9.19 -8.26
N PHE A 42 -12.80 -8.96 -8.50
CA PHE A 42 -13.61 -9.84 -9.33
C PHE A 42 -13.12 -9.83 -10.79
N PHE A 43 -12.95 -8.63 -11.35
CA PHE A 43 -12.54 -8.43 -12.74
C PHE A 43 -11.02 -8.41 -12.96
N TYR A 44 -10.23 -8.49 -11.89
CA TYR A 44 -8.77 -8.43 -11.98
C TYR A 44 -8.21 -9.56 -12.85
N PRO A 45 -7.58 -9.23 -14.00
CA PRO A 45 -7.04 -10.22 -14.91
C PRO A 45 -5.68 -10.69 -14.38
N CYS A 46 -5.69 -11.74 -13.55
CA CYS A 46 -4.46 -12.36 -13.04
C CYS A 46 -4.51 -13.87 -13.16
N ALA A 47 -3.40 -14.45 -13.61
CA ALA A 47 -3.23 -15.89 -13.77
C ALA A 47 -3.38 -16.67 -12.45
N ASN A 48 -3.11 -16.03 -11.29
CA ASN A 48 -3.26 -16.65 -9.98
C ASN A 48 -3.81 -15.67 -8.94
N LYS A 49 -5.15 -15.52 -8.93
CA LYS A 49 -5.88 -14.63 -8.01
C LYS A 49 -5.55 -14.90 -6.54
N SER A 50 -5.41 -16.18 -6.15
CA SER A 50 -5.14 -16.57 -4.77
C SER A 50 -3.76 -16.10 -4.28
N THR A 51 -2.74 -16.17 -5.14
CA THR A 51 -1.41 -15.67 -4.80
C THR A 51 -1.41 -14.16 -4.68
N GLU A 52 -2.12 -13.47 -5.57
CA GLU A 52 -2.26 -12.02 -5.50
C GLU A 52 -2.92 -11.58 -4.20
N LEU A 53 -4.06 -12.19 -3.86
CA LEU A 53 -4.80 -11.87 -2.66
C LEU A 53 -3.96 -12.10 -1.40
N LYS A 54 -3.16 -13.18 -1.34
CA LYS A 54 -2.22 -13.42 -0.23
C LYS A 54 -1.23 -12.27 -0.05
N TRP A 55 -0.68 -11.73 -1.14
CA TRP A 55 0.25 -10.59 -1.06
C TRP A 55 -0.46 -9.30 -0.66
N VAL A 56 -1.64 -9.04 -1.20
CA VAL A 56 -2.45 -7.88 -0.80
C VAL A 56 -2.75 -7.95 0.70
N LEU A 57 -3.20 -9.11 1.19
CA LEU A 57 -3.49 -9.32 2.61
C LEU A 57 -2.24 -9.14 3.47
N LEU A 58 -1.10 -9.73 3.09
CA LEU A 58 0.16 -9.59 3.83
C LEU A 58 0.58 -8.11 3.96
N TRP A 59 0.60 -7.37 2.85
CA TRP A 59 1.02 -5.96 2.86
C TRP A 59 0.01 -5.06 3.56
N THR A 60 -1.29 -5.38 3.44
CA THR A 60 -2.35 -4.70 4.19
C THR A 60 -2.15 -4.91 5.68
N SER A 61 -1.95 -6.15 6.13
CA SER A 61 -1.76 -6.45 7.56
C SER A 61 -0.54 -5.76 8.14
N LEU A 62 0.59 -5.76 7.44
CA LEU A 62 1.80 -5.05 7.87
C LEU A 62 1.60 -3.53 7.87
N GLY A 63 0.91 -3.00 6.87
CA GLY A 63 0.57 -1.58 6.78
C GLY A 63 -0.36 -1.12 7.92
N VAL A 64 -1.42 -1.88 8.20
CA VAL A 64 -2.33 -1.63 9.32
C VAL A 64 -1.62 -1.76 10.67
N LEU A 65 -0.67 -2.68 10.81
CA LEU A 65 0.15 -2.78 12.02
C LEU A 65 1.04 -1.54 12.21
N MET A 66 1.65 -1.05 11.12
CA MET A 66 2.42 0.20 11.13
C MET A 66 1.54 1.40 11.47
N GLU A 67 0.35 1.48 10.87
CA GLU A 67 -0.66 2.50 11.15
C GLU A 67 -1.06 2.51 12.63
N PHE A 68 -1.33 1.33 13.18
CA PHE A 68 -1.65 1.16 14.59
C PHE A 68 -0.50 1.59 15.49
N ALA A 69 0.75 1.31 15.12
CA ALA A 69 1.91 1.81 15.85
C ALA A 69 1.95 3.35 15.86
N PHE A 70 1.71 4.00 14.72
CA PHE A 70 1.65 5.46 14.67
C PHE A 70 0.55 6.05 15.57
N LEU A 71 -0.62 5.41 15.63
CA LEU A 71 -1.67 5.80 16.59
C LEU A 71 -1.24 5.60 18.03
N LYS A 72 -0.70 4.42 18.35
CA LYS A 72 -0.34 4.03 19.72
C LYS A 72 0.74 4.92 20.31
N PHE A 73 1.69 5.37 19.49
CA PHE A 73 2.75 6.31 19.88
C PHE A 73 2.37 7.78 19.66
N SER A 74 1.10 8.09 19.38
CA SER A 74 0.58 9.45 19.20
C SER A 74 1.31 10.25 18.12
N ILE A 75 1.82 9.56 17.09
CA ILE A 75 2.41 10.17 15.89
C ILE A 75 1.31 10.79 15.05
N ILE A 76 0.15 10.13 14.99
CA ILE A 76 -1.07 10.58 14.32
C ILE A 76 -2.26 10.35 15.26
N GLY A 77 -3.34 11.08 15.03
CA GLY A 77 -4.64 10.87 15.66
C GLY A 77 -5.76 11.07 14.65
N TYR A 78 -6.83 10.29 14.77
CA TYR A 78 -8.01 10.44 13.93
C TYR A 78 -9.04 11.37 14.57
N LYS A 79 -9.75 12.16 13.74
CA LYS A 79 -10.73 13.15 14.21
C LYS A 79 -11.84 12.53 15.05
N ASP A 80 -12.24 11.29 14.74
CA ASP A 80 -13.28 10.58 15.47
C ASP A 80 -12.78 9.95 16.80
N HIS A 81 -11.55 10.28 17.24
CA HIS A 81 -10.91 9.82 18.47
C HIS A 81 -10.90 8.29 18.66
N SER A 82 -10.89 7.54 17.55
CA SER A 82 -10.79 6.07 17.59
C SER A 82 -9.45 5.62 18.18
N ALA A 83 -9.51 4.72 19.16
CA ALA A 83 -8.34 4.03 19.70
C ALA A 83 -7.74 2.99 18.73
N PHE A 84 -8.48 2.67 17.66
CA PHE A 84 -8.11 1.70 16.64
C PHE A 84 -8.00 2.34 15.26
N VAL A 85 -7.33 1.64 14.35
CA VAL A 85 -7.26 2.05 12.93
C VAL A 85 -8.67 2.02 12.35
N PRO A 86 -9.18 3.16 11.83
CA PRO A 86 -10.54 3.24 11.30
C PRO A 86 -10.69 2.41 10.02
N LEU A 87 -11.93 2.00 9.72
CA LEU A 87 -12.18 1.02 8.67
C LEU A 87 -11.84 1.59 7.28
N TRP A 88 -12.09 2.87 7.06
CA TRP A 88 -11.71 3.56 5.83
C TRP A 88 -10.19 3.52 5.58
N MET A 89 -9.36 3.56 6.62
CA MET A 89 -7.91 3.48 6.48
C MET A 89 -7.46 2.06 6.18
N VAL A 90 -8.12 1.06 6.75
CA VAL A 90 -7.91 -0.36 6.38
C VAL A 90 -8.24 -0.57 4.91
N CYS A 91 -9.37 -0.03 4.42
CA CYS A 91 -9.74 -0.09 3.01
C CYS A 91 -8.71 0.60 2.10
N LEU A 92 -8.18 1.76 2.52
CA LEU A 92 -7.11 2.45 1.80
C LEU A 92 -5.83 1.60 1.73
N TRP A 93 -5.47 0.90 2.81
CA TRP A 93 -4.35 -0.04 2.84
C TRP A 93 -4.54 -1.23 1.90
N VAL A 94 -5.76 -1.77 1.79
CA VAL A 94 -6.09 -2.81 0.81
C VAL A 94 -5.90 -2.29 -0.61
N ALA A 95 -6.45 -1.11 -0.90
CA ALA A 95 -6.32 -0.47 -2.22
C ALA A 95 -4.85 -0.22 -2.57
N PHE A 96 -4.08 0.36 -1.64
CA PHE A 96 -2.66 0.61 -1.79
C PHE A 96 -1.88 -0.68 -2.06
N SER A 97 -2.14 -1.73 -1.28
CA SER A 97 -1.46 -3.03 -1.42
C SER A 97 -1.73 -3.67 -2.79
N ALA A 98 -2.92 -3.48 -3.35
CA ALA A 98 -3.25 -3.91 -4.71
C ALA A 98 -2.45 -3.16 -5.79
N THR A 99 -2.05 -1.90 -5.53
CA THR A 99 -1.23 -1.12 -6.48
C THR A 99 0.23 -1.59 -6.54
N LEU A 100 0.76 -2.18 -5.46
CA LEU A 100 2.16 -2.63 -5.35
C LEU A 100 2.54 -3.67 -6.43
N ASN A 101 1.60 -4.53 -6.81
CA ASN A 101 1.80 -5.53 -7.86
C ASN A 101 1.49 -5.01 -9.27
N GLN A 102 0.97 -3.79 -9.39
CA GLN A 102 0.42 -3.23 -10.61
C GLN A 102 1.15 -1.95 -11.01
N SER A 103 0.57 -0.78 -10.72
CA SER A 103 1.10 0.52 -11.11
C SER A 103 2.48 0.80 -10.52
N LEU A 104 2.76 0.30 -9.31
CA LEU A 104 4.04 0.48 -8.63
C LEU A 104 5.06 -0.64 -8.93
N SER A 105 4.69 -1.69 -9.68
CA SER A 105 5.53 -2.90 -9.86
C SER A 105 6.91 -2.60 -10.47
N GLY A 106 6.99 -1.60 -11.36
CA GLY A 106 8.22 -1.13 -11.99
C GLY A 106 9.04 -0.20 -11.10
N LEU A 107 8.36 0.66 -10.35
CA LEU A 107 8.98 1.68 -9.50
C LEU A 107 9.66 1.06 -8.27
N ILE A 108 9.07 0.00 -7.72
CA ILE A 108 9.60 -0.66 -6.52
C ILE A 108 10.69 -1.71 -6.80
N GLN A 109 11.24 -1.76 -8.02
CA GLN A 109 12.36 -2.65 -8.36
C GLN A 109 13.71 -2.14 -7.82
N SER A 110 13.87 -0.82 -7.76
CA SER A 110 15.04 -0.19 -7.15
C SER A 110 14.78 0.02 -5.66
N LYS A 111 15.66 -0.54 -4.81
CA LYS A 111 15.57 -0.40 -3.35
C LYS A 111 15.61 1.07 -2.92
N LEU A 112 16.52 1.84 -3.52
CA LEU A 112 16.67 3.27 -3.24
C LEU A 112 15.42 4.05 -3.67
N LEU A 113 14.93 3.79 -4.89
CA LEU A 113 13.72 4.47 -5.38
C LEU A 113 12.50 4.13 -4.51
N SER A 114 12.37 2.87 -4.07
CA SER A 114 11.30 2.44 -3.17
C SER A 114 11.34 3.18 -1.84
N PHE A 115 12.52 3.31 -1.25
CA PHE A 115 12.70 4.07 -0.01
C PHE A 115 12.32 5.54 -0.19
N VAL A 116 12.84 6.20 -1.23
CA VAL A 116 12.57 7.62 -1.50
C VAL A 116 11.08 7.86 -1.79
N LEU A 117 10.45 7.02 -2.61
CA LEU A 117 9.02 7.10 -2.89
C LEU A 117 8.17 6.94 -1.62
N GLY A 118 8.57 6.04 -0.71
CA GLY A 118 7.89 5.89 0.57
C GLY A 118 8.11 7.09 1.48
N ALA A 119 9.36 7.51 1.62
CA ALA A 119 9.77 8.60 2.49
C ALA A 119 9.18 9.96 2.09
N MET A 120 8.81 10.13 0.82
CA MET A 120 8.13 11.33 0.34
C MET A 120 6.62 11.13 0.23
N GLY A 121 6.18 10.07 -0.46
CA GLY A 121 4.77 9.82 -0.76
C GLY A 121 3.92 9.58 0.49
N GLY A 122 4.46 8.85 1.48
CA GLY A 122 3.82 8.64 2.78
C GLY A 122 3.53 9.98 3.47
N PRO A 123 4.55 10.74 3.91
CA PRO A 123 4.33 12.03 4.57
C PRO A 123 3.47 13.01 3.80
N LEU A 124 3.61 13.11 2.48
CA LEU A 124 2.76 13.99 1.66
C LEU A 124 1.28 13.59 1.72
N SER A 125 0.99 12.29 1.70
CA SER A 125 -0.38 11.76 1.87
C SER A 125 -0.96 12.13 3.24
N TYR A 126 -0.20 11.97 4.32
CA TYR A 126 -0.67 12.31 5.67
C TYR A 126 -0.78 13.81 5.87
N TRP A 127 0.12 14.59 5.27
CA TRP A 127 0.01 16.05 5.26
C TRP A 127 -1.27 16.49 4.56
N ALA A 128 -1.60 15.91 3.40
CA ALA A 128 -2.84 16.23 2.71
C ALA A 128 -4.07 15.81 3.53
N ALA A 129 -4.05 14.63 4.17
CA ALA A 129 -5.11 14.19 5.08
C ALA A 129 -5.26 15.12 6.30
N TYR A 130 -4.16 15.63 6.85
CA TYR A 130 -4.16 16.64 7.90
C TYR A 130 -4.81 17.95 7.44
N ARG A 131 -4.48 18.43 6.24
CA ARG A 131 -5.07 19.63 5.64
C ARG A 131 -6.56 19.49 5.32
N LEU A 132 -7.03 18.27 5.14
CA LEU A 132 -8.45 17.92 4.95
C LEU A 132 -9.14 17.56 6.28
N GLU A 133 -8.47 17.75 7.41
CA GLU A 133 -8.97 17.43 8.75
C GLU A 133 -9.40 15.96 8.95
N ALA A 134 -8.87 15.05 8.14
CA ALA A 134 -9.14 13.62 8.30
C ALA A 134 -8.38 13.03 9.49
N LEU A 135 -7.21 13.61 9.80
CA LEU A 135 -6.36 13.28 10.93
C LEU A 135 -5.69 14.55 11.49
N TYR A 136 -5.07 14.43 12.65
CA TYR A 136 -4.22 15.45 13.25
C TYR A 136 -2.91 14.86 13.76
N PHE A 137 -1.94 15.73 14.06
CA PHE A 137 -0.64 15.36 14.62
C PHE A 137 -0.60 15.74 16.11
N PRO A 138 -0.69 14.78 17.05
CA PRO A 138 -0.76 15.08 18.49
C PRO A 138 0.50 15.74 19.05
N VAL A 139 1.68 15.46 18.49
CA VAL A 139 2.96 16.00 18.98
C VAL A 139 3.39 17.28 18.28
N SER A 140 3.70 17.21 16.99
CA SER A 140 4.08 18.33 16.12
C SER A 140 4.11 17.81 14.68
N ALA A 141 3.73 18.63 13.70
CA ALA A 141 3.67 18.21 12.31
C ALA A 141 5.05 17.76 11.80
N GLU A 142 6.11 18.47 12.16
CA GLU A 142 7.47 18.20 11.68
C GLU A 142 7.97 16.83 12.15
N ARG A 143 7.83 16.54 13.46
CA ARG A 143 8.27 15.24 14.02
C ARG A 143 7.42 14.10 13.46
N SER A 144 6.11 14.29 13.34
CA SER A 144 5.23 13.27 12.78
C SER A 144 5.58 12.97 11.33
N LEU A 145 5.77 14.00 10.48
CA LEU A 145 6.15 13.82 9.08
C LEU A 145 7.52 13.15 8.91
N LEU A 146 8.50 13.47 9.77
CA LEU A 146 9.80 12.79 9.76
C LEU A 146 9.67 11.29 10.09
N ILE A 147 8.93 10.96 11.15
CA ILE A 147 8.70 9.56 11.57
C ILE A 147 7.92 8.80 10.51
N LEU A 148 6.88 9.42 9.93
CA LEU A 148 6.12 8.87 8.82
C LEU A 148 7.03 8.61 7.61
N GLY A 149 7.94 9.53 7.31
CA GLY A 149 8.88 9.40 6.18
C GLY A 149 9.80 8.21 6.36
N VAL A 150 10.40 8.07 7.53
CA VAL A 150 11.23 6.90 7.85
C VAL A 150 10.41 5.61 7.80
N GLY A 151 9.23 5.58 8.43
CA GLY A 151 8.37 4.39 8.46
C GLY A 151 7.93 3.93 7.07
N TRP A 152 7.40 4.85 6.25
CA TRP A 152 6.98 4.55 4.88
C TRP A 152 8.14 4.20 3.96
N GLY A 153 9.29 4.88 4.10
CA GLY A 153 10.50 4.56 3.36
C GLY A 153 10.98 3.13 3.65
N LEU A 154 11.04 2.76 4.93
CA LEU A 154 11.41 1.40 5.34
C LEU A 154 10.37 0.36 4.89
N PHE A 155 9.08 0.69 4.97
CA PHE A 155 8.00 -0.19 4.50
C PHE A 155 8.17 -0.52 3.00
N LEU A 156 8.30 0.49 2.14
CA LEU A 156 8.47 0.25 0.71
C LEU A 156 9.83 -0.38 0.35
N LEU A 157 10.89 -0.06 1.09
CA LEU A 157 12.16 -0.76 0.96
C LEU A 157 12.01 -2.25 1.27
N PHE A 158 11.29 -2.60 2.33
CA PHE A 158 11.02 -3.99 2.71
C PHE A 158 10.18 -4.72 1.65
N VAL A 159 9.15 -4.07 1.11
CA VAL A 159 8.38 -4.57 -0.04
C VAL A 159 9.30 -4.82 -1.24
N SER A 160 10.18 -3.89 -1.59
CA SER A 160 11.13 -4.05 -2.70
C SER A 160 12.07 -5.25 -2.50
N ILE A 161 12.63 -5.41 -1.30
CA ILE A 161 13.52 -6.51 -0.94
C ILE A 161 12.79 -7.85 -1.01
N SER A 162 11.60 -7.98 -0.43
CA SER A 162 10.81 -9.22 -0.45
C SER A 162 10.45 -9.66 -1.89
N ARG A 163 10.18 -8.71 -2.79
CA ARG A 163 9.93 -8.99 -4.21
C ARG A 163 11.18 -9.50 -4.93
N SER A 164 12.37 -9.03 -4.56
CA SER A 164 13.62 -9.52 -5.15
C SER A 164 13.85 -11.01 -4.89
N PHE A 165 13.40 -11.53 -3.73
CA PHE A 165 13.43 -12.95 -3.43
C PHE A 165 12.41 -13.76 -4.26
N ARG A 166 11.26 -13.17 -4.60
CA ARG A 166 10.25 -13.81 -5.46
C ARG A 166 10.74 -14.05 -6.88
N LYS A 167 11.52 -13.12 -7.46
CA LYS A 167 12.13 -13.30 -8.79
C LYS A 167 13.29 -14.31 -8.80
N ARG A 168 13.86 -14.65 -7.64
CA ARG A 168 15.02 -15.56 -7.48
C ARG A 168 14.67 -17.05 -7.30
N LYS A 169 13.44 -17.48 -7.57
CA LYS A 169 13.17 -18.90 -7.88
C LYS A 169 13.08 -19.11 -9.39
N PRO A 170 14.21 -19.13 -10.13
CA PRO A 170 14.24 -19.86 -11.39
C PRO A 170 14.11 -21.36 -11.05
N GLY A 171 13.43 -22.09 -11.93
CA GLY A 171 13.14 -23.50 -11.75
C GLY A 171 14.37 -24.34 -11.43
N LEU A 172 14.07 -25.51 -10.87
CA LEU A 172 14.86 -26.73 -10.94
C LEU A 172 15.88 -26.66 -12.08
N ARG A 173 17.17 -26.78 -11.73
CA ARG A 173 18.25 -26.94 -12.72
C ARG A 173 17.81 -28.00 -13.73
N PRO A 174 18.08 -27.85 -15.04
CA PRO A 174 17.94 -28.96 -15.95
C PRO A 174 18.79 -30.11 -15.38
N VAL A 175 18.15 -31.23 -15.05
CA VAL A 175 18.88 -32.47 -14.82
C VAL A 175 19.60 -32.74 -16.13
N ALA A 176 20.92 -32.69 -16.11
CA ALA A 176 21.73 -33.02 -17.27
C ALA A 176 21.28 -34.39 -17.79
N PRO A 177 21.15 -34.61 -19.11
CA PRO A 177 20.88 -35.94 -19.62
C PRO A 177 21.99 -36.86 -19.13
N ALA A 178 21.60 -37.93 -18.44
CA ALA A 178 22.51 -38.99 -18.05
C ALA A 178 23.19 -39.49 -19.33
N ASN A 179 24.49 -39.22 -19.40
CA ASN A 179 25.35 -39.74 -20.44
C ASN A 179 25.77 -41.16 -20.04
N ARG A 180 25.39 -42.10 -20.91
CA ARG A 180 25.77 -43.53 -20.98
C ARG A 180 24.86 -44.50 -20.24
#